data_AF-A0A1V4VSH0-F1
#
_entry.id   AF-A0A1V4VSH0-F1
#
_cell.length_a   1.000
_cell.length_b   1.000
_cell.length_c   1.000
_cell.angle_alpha   90.00
_cell.angle_beta   90.00
_cell.angle_gamma   90.00
#
_symmetry.space_group_name_H-M   'P 1'
#
loop_
_entity.id
_entity.type
_entity.pdbx_description
1 polymer ?
#
loop_
_entity_poly.entity_id
_entity_poly.type
_entity_poly.pdbx_seq_one_letter_code
_entity_poly.pdbx_strand_id
1 'polypeptide(L)'
;MSKEYLTYVRKYADLYEGERDIFIKDLTPGPRKYDTKQVRALIARSAGNLPGADTLWVRSEMGVLDPEPWAIKILKELPDYVKGRPYTDVFSVMNK
;
A
#
# COMPACT_ATOMS: atom_id res chain seq x y z
N MET A 1 10.28 14.47 -8.31
CA MET A 1 9.31 14.69 -7.22
C MET A 1 9.04 13.35 -6.58
N SER A 2 8.92 13.31 -5.25
CA SER A 2 8.41 12.12 -4.55
C SER A 2 6.99 11.84 -5.05
N LYS A 3 6.68 10.58 -5.34
CA LYS A 3 5.31 10.17 -5.62
C LYS A 3 4.54 10.02 -4.31
N GLU A 4 3.22 10.01 -4.42
CA GLU A 4 2.33 9.77 -3.31
C GLU A 4 1.40 8.61 -3.65
N TYR A 5 1.22 7.75 -2.67
CA TYR A 5 0.37 6.57 -2.76
C TYR A 5 -0.61 6.54 -1.60
N LEU A 6 -1.75 5.88 -1.79
CA LEU A 6 -2.75 5.66 -0.74
C LEU A 6 -3.06 4.17 -0.61
N THR A 7 -3.12 3.67 0.62
CA THR A 7 -3.63 2.33 0.93
C THR A 7 -4.70 2.38 2.00
N TYR A 8 -5.48 1.30 2.08
CA TYR A 8 -6.52 1.09 3.08
C TYR A 8 -6.22 -0.16 3.88
N VAL A 9 -6.34 -0.06 5.21
CA VAL A 9 -6.07 -1.15 6.15
C VAL A 9 -7.29 -1.38 7.02
N ARG A 10 -7.62 -2.65 7.33
CA ARG A 10 -8.72 -2.97 8.24
C ARG A 10 -8.41 -2.51 9.66
N LYS A 11 -7.24 -2.88 10.15
CA LYS A 11 -6.64 -2.40 11.39
C LYS A 11 -5.29 -1.79 11.07
N TYR A 12 -4.90 -0.72 11.75
CA TYR A 12 -3.55 -0.16 11.59
C TYR A 12 -2.45 -1.19 11.92
N ALA A 13 -2.73 -2.12 12.85
CA ALA A 13 -1.83 -3.23 13.18
C ALA A 13 -1.63 -4.24 12.04
N ASP A 14 -2.50 -4.26 11.02
CA ASP A 14 -2.33 -5.11 9.85
C ASP A 14 -1.21 -4.60 8.93
N LEU A 15 -0.84 -3.32 9.07
CA LEU A 15 0.31 -2.69 8.43
C LEU A 15 1.52 -2.75 9.37
N TYR A 16 2.61 -3.31 8.87
CA TYR A 16 3.88 -3.47 9.59
C TYR A 16 5.03 -3.15 8.64
N GLU A 17 6.18 -2.79 9.22
CA GLU A 17 7.40 -2.48 8.47
C GLU A 17 7.98 -3.73 7.81
N GLY A 18 8.64 -3.55 6.67
CA GLY A 18 9.27 -4.63 5.91
C GLY A 18 8.66 -4.82 4.52
N GLU A 19 9.11 -5.89 3.87
CA GLU A 19 8.72 -6.22 2.50
C GLU A 19 7.41 -6.99 2.47
N ARG A 20 6.44 -6.52 1.68
CA ARG A 20 5.14 -7.18 1.54
C ARG A 20 4.41 -6.86 0.25
N ASP A 21 3.40 -7.65 -0.04
CA ASP A 21 2.43 -7.38 -1.09
C ASP A 21 1.32 -6.48 -0.53
N ILE A 22 0.99 -5.41 -1.25
CA ILE A 22 -0.01 -4.42 -0.84
C ILE A 22 -0.73 -3.82 -2.04
N PHE A 23 -2.00 -3.45 -1.85
CA PHE A 23 -2.73 -2.63 -2.81
C PHE A 23 -2.53 -1.14 -2.53
N ILE A 24 -2.21 -0.39 -3.57
CA ILE A 24 -2.02 1.06 -3.51
C ILE A 24 -2.84 1.75 -4.59
N LYS A 25 -3.24 2.99 -4.30
CA LYS A 25 -3.75 3.94 -5.28
C LYS A 25 -2.67 4.96 -5.62
N ASP A 26 -2.38 5.15 -6.89
CA ASP A 26 -1.43 6.17 -7.36
C ASP A 26 -2.07 7.57 -7.27
N LEU A 27 -1.50 8.47 -6.46
CA LEU A 27 -2.02 9.84 -6.31
C LEU A 27 -1.35 10.84 -7.25
N THR A 28 -0.43 10.39 -8.11
CA THR A 28 0.25 11.25 -9.09
C THR A 28 -0.77 12.02 -9.93
N PRO A 29 -0.68 13.36 -10.04
CA PRO A 29 -1.60 14.14 -10.87
C PRO A 29 -1.59 13.67 -12.33
N GLY A 30 -2.78 13.47 -12.90
CA GLY A 30 -2.94 13.03 -14.28
C GLY A 30 -4.22 12.23 -14.51
N PRO A 31 -4.44 11.72 -15.74
CA PRO A 31 -5.66 11.00 -16.11
C PRO A 31 -5.81 9.64 -15.39
N ARG A 32 -4.72 9.11 -14.83
CA ARG A 32 -4.65 7.83 -14.11
C ARG A 32 -4.56 7.99 -12.58
N LYS A 33 -4.88 9.19 -12.07
CA LYS A 33 -4.95 9.40 -10.62
C LYS A 33 -5.98 8.45 -10.03
N TYR A 34 -5.63 7.79 -8.93
CA TYR A 34 -6.36 6.75 -8.22
C TYR A 34 -6.37 5.36 -8.88
N ASP A 35 -5.56 5.14 -9.93
CA ASP A 35 -5.34 3.78 -10.45
C ASP A 35 -4.87 2.87 -9.32
N THR A 36 -5.55 1.73 -9.17
CA THR A 36 -5.25 0.75 -8.14
C THR A 36 -4.27 -0.26 -8.70
N LYS A 37 -3.17 -0.47 -7.98
CA LYS A 37 -2.12 -1.43 -8.35
C LYS A 37 -1.87 -2.37 -7.19
N GLN A 38 -1.61 -3.63 -7.50
CA GLN A 38 -0.99 -4.54 -6.55
C GLN A 38 0.52 -4.44 -6.72
N VAL A 39 1.25 -4.24 -5.64
CA VAL A 39 2.72 -4.13 -5.68
C VAL A 39 3.34 -4.96 -4.59
N ARG A 40 4.56 -5.42 -4.82
CA ARG A 40 5.46 -5.83 -3.75
C ARG A 40 6.33 -4.63 -3.40
N ALA A 41 6.31 -4.23 -2.14
CA ALA A 41 6.97 -3.02 -1.68
C ALA A 41 7.63 -3.19 -0.32
N LEU A 42 8.67 -2.41 -0.07
CA LEU A 42 9.28 -2.24 1.24
C LEU A 42 8.61 -1.04 1.92
N ILE A 43 8.07 -1.25 3.12
CA ILE A 43 7.29 -0.26 3.88
C ILE A 43 8.04 0.07 5.18
N ALA A 44 8.04 1.35 5.57
CA ALA A 44 8.57 1.79 6.86
C ALA A 44 7.67 2.85 7.51
N ARG A 45 7.67 2.96 8.85
CA ARG A 45 6.81 3.92 9.57
C ARG A 45 7.20 5.38 9.33
N SER A 46 8.45 5.63 8.95
CA SER A 46 8.96 6.97 8.65
C SER A 46 9.87 6.97 7.43
N ALA A 47 9.85 8.06 6.68
CA ALA A 47 10.77 8.30 5.55
C ALA A 47 12.25 8.27 5.98
N GLY A 48 12.56 8.58 7.25
CA GLY A 48 13.91 8.48 7.79
C GLY A 48 14.47 7.04 7.79
N ASN A 49 13.59 6.04 7.87
CA ASN A 49 13.97 4.62 7.87
C ASN A 49 14.16 4.08 6.44
N LEU A 50 13.75 4.83 5.41
CA LEU A 50 13.82 4.38 4.02
C LEU A 50 14.19 5.54 3.08
N PRO A 51 15.49 5.88 2.95
CA PRO A 51 15.94 6.98 2.11
C PRO A 51 15.52 6.81 0.64
N GLY A 52 14.96 7.89 0.06
CA GLY A 52 14.48 7.90 -1.33
C GLY A 52 13.16 7.16 -1.55
N ALA A 53 12.44 6.82 -0.47
CA ALA A 53 11.07 6.30 -0.55
C ALA A 53 10.07 7.39 -0.94
N ASP A 54 8.96 6.93 -1.53
CA ASP A 54 7.78 7.72 -1.79
C ASP A 54 6.86 7.76 -0.55
N THR A 55 5.88 8.66 -0.55
CA THR A 55 4.93 8.82 0.55
C THR A 55 3.80 7.79 0.43
N LEU A 56 3.47 7.11 1.53
CA LEU A 56 2.33 6.22 1.64
C LEU A 56 1.33 6.76 2.68
N TRP A 57 0.22 7.28 2.19
CA TRP A 57 -0.94 7.60 3.01
C TRP A 57 -1.68 6.32 3.39
N VAL A 58 -2.07 6.21 4.65
CA VAL A 58 -2.79 5.05 5.17
C VAL A 58 -4.14 5.51 5.69
N ARG A 59 -5.21 4.87 5.22
CA ARG A 59 -6.56 5.05 5.77
C ARG A 59 -7.06 3.77 6.43
N SER A 60 -7.83 3.92 7.50
CA SER A 60 -8.60 2.81 8.06
C SER A 60 -9.64 2.31 7.05
N GLU A 61 -10.29 1.18 7.35
CA GLU A 61 -11.42 0.66 6.57
C GLU A 61 -12.54 1.70 6.41
N MET A 62 -12.80 2.45 7.47
CA MET A 62 -13.78 3.55 7.49
C MET A 62 -13.29 4.85 6.83
N GLY A 63 -12.07 4.88 6.27
CA GLY A 63 -11.50 6.05 5.59
C GLY A 63 -10.80 7.08 6.48
N VAL A 64 -10.61 6.81 7.78
CA VAL A 64 -9.90 7.71 8.70
C VAL A 64 -8.41 7.71 8.36
N LEU A 65 -7.83 8.89 8.17
CA LEU A 65 -6.41 9.04 7.80
C LEU A 65 -5.51 8.81 9.02
N ASP A 66 -4.46 8.00 8.87
CA ASP A 66 -3.35 7.92 9.84
C ASP A 66 -2.71 9.32 9.96
N PRO A 67 -2.54 9.87 11.17
CA PRO A 67 -1.92 11.20 11.34
C PRO A 67 -0.54 11.33 10.70
N GLU A 68 0.20 10.23 10.62
CA GLU A 68 1.55 10.21 10.07
C GLU A 68 1.61 9.37 8.79
N PRO A 69 2.15 9.93 7.69
CA PRO A 69 2.38 9.14 6.49
C PRO A 69 3.49 8.11 6.72
N TRP A 70 3.33 6.96 6.08
CA TRP A 70 4.35 5.93 5.99
C TRP A 70 5.25 6.19 4.78
N ALA A 71 6.35 5.45 4.71
CA ALA A 71 7.25 5.43 3.57
C ALA A 71 7.07 4.14 2.77
N ILE A 72 7.12 4.24 1.44
CA ILE A 72 7.00 3.09 0.54
C ILE A 72 8.08 3.13 -0.55
N LYS A 73 8.69 1.97 -0.80
CA LYS A 73 9.52 1.73 -1.98
C LYS A 73 8.98 0.54 -2.75
N ILE A 74 8.42 0.79 -3.94
CA ILE A 74 7.90 -0.25 -4.81
C ILE A 74 9.07 -1.07 -5.38
N LEU A 75 9.06 -2.37 -5.15
CA LEU A 75 10.08 -3.31 -5.66
C LEU A 75 9.65 -3.89 -7.02
N LYS A 76 8.36 -4.23 -7.16
CA LYS A 76 7.75 -4.66 -8.43
C LYS A 76 6.23 -4.49 -8.42
N GLU A 77 5.65 -4.29 -9.60
CA GLU A 77 4.21 -4.41 -9.81
C GLU A 77 3.82 -5.89 -9.93
N LEU A 78 2.66 -6.24 -9.38
CA LEU A 78 2.06 -7.57 -9.38
C LEU A 78 0.84 -7.57 -10.31
N PRO A 79 0.33 -8.74 -10.73
CA PRO A 79 -0.90 -8.81 -11.52
C PRO A 79 -2.08 -8.15 -10.80
N ASP A 80 -3.02 -7.61 -11.59
CA ASP A 80 -4.23 -6.94 -11.07
C ASP A 80 -5.26 -7.91 -10.46
N TYR A 81 -4.86 -9.15 -10.18
CA TYR A 81 -5.70 -10.19 -9.61
C TYR A 81 -4.93 -11.04 -8.60
N VAL A 82 -5.63 -11.48 -7.56
CA VAL A 82 -5.11 -12.46 -6.59
C VAL A 82 -5.74 -13.81 -6.87
N LYS A 83 -4.92 -14.85 -7.04
CA LYS A 83 -5.41 -16.22 -7.25
C LYS A 83 -5.98 -16.76 -5.92
N GLY A 84 -7.29 -16.84 -5.82
CA GLY A 84 -7.99 -17.30 -4.62
C GLY A 84 -9.08 -18.32 -4.89
N ARG A 85 -9.79 -18.75 -3.83
CA ARG A 85 -11.04 -19.49 -3.93
C ARG A 85 -12.23 -18.53 -3.83
N PRO A 86 -13.37 -18.83 -4.46
CA PRO A 86 -14.59 -18.03 -4.30
C PRO A 86 -14.95 -17.85 -2.81
N TYR A 87 -15.54 -16.69 -2.49
CA TYR A 87 -16.01 -16.34 -1.14
C TYR A 87 -14.92 -16.39 -0.04
N THR A 88 -13.65 -16.27 -0.43
CA THR A 88 -12.51 -16.20 0.49
C THR A 88 -12.01 -14.76 0.63
N ASP A 89 -11.59 -14.39 1.83
CA ASP A 89 -11.03 -13.07 2.09
C ASP A 89 -9.69 -12.88 1.35
N VAL A 90 -9.59 -11.86 0.51
CA VAL A 90 -8.39 -11.58 -0.31
C VAL A 90 -7.15 -11.39 0.56
N PHE A 91 -7.30 -10.73 1.71
CA PHE A 91 -6.17 -10.50 2.63
C PHE A 91 -5.63 -11.79 3.25
N SER A 92 -6.48 -12.82 3.41
CA SER A 92 -6.04 -14.13 3.90
C SER A 92 -5.19 -14.89 2.89
N VAL A 93 -5.33 -14.57 1.60
CA VAL A 93 -4.55 -15.17 0.50
C VAL A 93 -3.22 -14.46 0.31
N MET A 94 -3.18 -13.14 0.54
CA MET A 94 -1.96 -12.33 0.39
C MET A 94 -0.94 -12.49 1.52
N ASN A 95 -1.38 -12.84 2.73
CA ASN A 95 -0.51 -12.98 3.92
C ASN A 95 0.14 -14.38 4.03
N LYS A 96 0.25 -15.12 2.93
CA LYS A 96 0.93 -16.43 2.84
C LYS A 96 2.21 -16.32 2.04
#